data_AF-A0A9D4HF47-F1
#
_entry.id   AF-A0A9D4HF47-F1
#
_cell.length_a   1.000
_cell.length_b   1.000
_cell.length_c   1.000
_cell.angle_alpha   90.00
_cell.angle_beta   90.00
_cell.angle_gamma   90.00
#
_symmetry.space_group_name_H-M   'P 1'
#
loop_
_entity.id
_entity.type
_entity.pdbx_description
1 polymer ?
#
loop_
_entity_poly.entity_id
_entity_poly.type
_entity_poly.pdbx_seq_one_letter_code
_entity_poly.pdbx_strand_id
1 'polypeptide(L)' 'MVTNCGQCLRMNPEYECGWCVGASPTCSLQTLCPASDWLDRSAVCPNPQILGVRVAIMQEMMPMIHH' A
#
# COMPACT_ATOMS: atom_id res chain seq x y z
N MET A 1 13.02 -2.75 -2.46
CA MET A 1 12.72 -3.04 -1.04
C MET A 1 11.25 -2.76 -0.79
N VAL A 2 10.54 -3.65 -0.09
CA VAL A 2 9.14 -3.45 0.33
C VAL A 2 9.13 -2.70 1.65
N THR A 3 8.45 -1.57 1.71
CA THR A 3 8.52 -0.68 2.90
C THR A 3 7.22 -0.53 3.65
N ASN A 4 6.11 -1.05 3.12
CA ASN A 4 4.81 -0.98 3.79
C ASN A 4 3.94 -2.22 3.53
N CYS A 5 2.99 -2.46 4.43
CA CYS A 5 2.04 -3.56 4.37
C CYS A 5 1.36 -3.70 3.00
N GLY A 6 0.87 -2.59 2.44
CA GLY A 6 0.12 -2.62 1.17
C GLY A 6 0.96 -3.07 -0.02
N GLN A 7 2.27 -2.84 -0.02
CA GLN A 7 3.18 -3.40 -1.01
C GLN A 7 3.45 -4.88 -0.74
N CYS A 8 3.68 -5.25 0.52
CA CYS A 8 3.96 -6.61 0.94
C CYS A 8 2.84 -7.59 0.55
N LEU A 9 1.60 -7.27 0.94
CA LEU A 9 0.43 -8.15 0.72
C LEU A 9 0.01 -8.26 -0.76
N ARG A 10 0.58 -7.43 -1.62
CA ARG A 10 0.33 -7.41 -3.07
C ARG A 10 1.40 -8.12 -3.87
N MET A 11 2.45 -8.62 -3.22
CA MET A 11 3.48 -9.45 -3.87
C MET A 11 2.91 -10.77 -4.37
N ASN A 12 3.69 -11.46 -5.21
CA ASN A 12 3.27 -12.73 -5.77
C ASN A 12 3.04 -13.77 -4.65
N PRO A 13 1.91 -14.50 -4.67
CA PRO A 13 1.56 -15.42 -3.58
C PRO A 13 2.53 -16.60 -3.44
N GLU A 14 3.31 -16.93 -4.47
CA GLU A 14 4.33 -17.98 -4.42
C GLU A 14 5.40 -17.74 -3.35
N TYR A 15 5.61 -16.49 -2.95
CA TYR A 15 6.60 -16.13 -1.93
C TYR A 15 6.08 -16.33 -0.51
N GLU A 16 4.75 -16.52 -0.34
CA GLU A 16 4.10 -16.74 0.96
C GLU A 16 4.44 -15.69 2.03
N CYS A 17 4.82 -14.49 1.60
CA CYS A 17 5.13 -13.37 2.49
C CYS A 17 3.86 -12.70 3.02
N GLY A 18 3.97 -12.15 4.24
CA GLY A 18 2.95 -11.33 4.87
C GLY A 18 3.58 -10.23 5.71
N TRP A 19 2.74 -9.41 6.32
CA TRP A 19 3.18 -8.23 7.06
C TRP A 19 3.21 -8.48 8.56
N CYS A 20 4.39 -8.37 9.17
CA CYS A 20 4.57 -8.46 10.61
C CYS A 20 4.36 -7.07 11.25
N VAL A 21 3.38 -6.93 12.14
CA VAL A 21 2.87 -5.65 12.69
C VAL A 21 3.63 -5.16 13.93
N GLY A 22 4.57 -5.96 14.46
CA GLY A 22 5.28 -5.66 15.71
C GLY A 22 6.12 -4.36 15.72
N ALA A 23 6.92 -4.16 16.78
CA ALA A 23 7.70 -2.94 17.00
C ALA A 23 8.61 -2.53 15.82
N SER A 24 9.06 -3.51 15.03
CA SER A 24 9.82 -3.33 13.80
C SER A 24 9.02 -3.91 12.63
N PRO A 25 8.04 -3.18 12.10
CA PRO A 25 7.11 -3.74 11.14
C PRO A 25 7.84 -4.04 9.82
N THR A 26 7.66 -5.26 9.33
CA THR A 26 8.45 -5.78 8.20
C THR A 26 7.66 -6.80 7.38
N CYS A 27 8.07 -6.99 6.13
CA CYS A 27 7.53 -8.02 5.26
C CYS A 27 8.36 -9.30 5.41
N SER A 28 7.75 -10.37 5.91
CA SER A 28 8.44 -11.63 6.20
C SER A 28 7.51 -12.85 6.09
N LEU A 29 8.11 -14.04 6.08
CA LEU A 29 7.37 -15.29 6.24
C LEU A 29 6.75 -15.37 7.64
N GLN A 30 5.61 -16.05 7.75
CA GLN A 30 4.93 -16.24 9.03
C GLN A 30 5.84 -16.87 10.10
N THR A 31 6.70 -17.81 9.70
CA THR A 31 7.67 -18.47 10.59
C THR A 31 8.71 -17.55 11.21
N LEU A 32 8.93 -16.37 10.62
CA LEU A 32 9.89 -15.36 11.07
C LEU A 32 9.23 -14.21 11.84
N CYS A 33 7.91 -14.26 12.01
CA CYS A 33 7.15 -13.27 12.76
C CYS A 33 6.61 -13.92 14.06
N PRO A 34 6.67 -13.25 15.22
CA PRO A 34 5.97 -13.72 16.41
C PRO A 34 4.48 -13.85 16.08
N ALA A 35 3.93 -15.07 16.28
CA ALA A 35 2.71 -15.54 15.62
C ALA A 35 1.45 -14.67 15.80
N SER A 36 1.39 -13.80 16.81
CA SER A 36 0.25 -12.93 17.11
C SER A 36 0.12 -11.67 16.24
N ASP A 37 1.15 -11.33 15.44
CA ASP A 37 1.21 -10.04 14.73
C ASP A 37 1.42 -10.17 13.22
N TRP A 38 1.17 -11.34 12.62
CA TRP A 38 1.39 -11.57 11.18
C TRP A 38 0.08 -11.45 10.38
N LEU A 39 0.07 -10.56 9.39
CA LEU A 39 -1.05 -10.33 8.49
C LEU A 39 -0.80 -11.02 7.15
N ASP A 40 -1.76 -11.85 6.74
CA ASP A 40 -1.77 -12.46 5.42
C ASP A 40 -2.38 -11.52 4.36
N ARG A 41 -2.29 -11.91 3.09
CA ARG A 41 -2.76 -11.14 1.93
C ARG A 41 -4.26 -10.78 1.93
N SER A 42 -5.08 -11.49 2.68
CA SER A 42 -6.51 -11.21 2.85
C SER A 42 -6.80 -10.17 3.94
N ALA A 43 -5.81 -9.83 4.75
CA ALA A 43 -5.95 -8.85 5.81
C ALA A 43 -6.03 -7.41 5.28
N VAL A 44 -6.67 -6.55 6.07
CA VAL A 44 -6.68 -5.10 5.84
C VAL A 44 -5.41 -4.50 6.44
N CYS A 45 -4.62 -3.82 5.63
CA CYS A 45 -3.42 -3.13 6.13
C CYS A 45 -3.78 -1.97 7.07
N PRO A 46 -3.19 -1.91 8.27
CA PRO A 46 -3.39 -0.80 9.19
C PRO A 46 -2.68 0.47 8.72
N ASN A 47 -3.09 1.62 9.25
CA ASN A 47 -2.46 2.92 9.04
C ASN A 47 -2.32 3.34 7.55
N PRO A 48 -3.43 3.51 6.81
CA PRO A 48 -3.38 4.03 5.46
C PRO A 48 -2.87 5.48 5.45
N GLN A 49 -2.02 5.80 4.46
CA GLN A 49 -1.48 7.15 4.28
C GLN A 49 -1.74 7.65 2.86
N ILE A 50 -2.21 8.89 2.76
CA ILE A 50 -2.41 9.59 1.50
C ILE A 50 -1.20 10.50 1.27
N LEU A 51 -0.43 10.23 0.22
CA LEU A 51 0.78 11.02 -0.11
C LEU A 51 0.46 12.29 -0.90
N GLY A 52 -0.71 12.35 -1.52
CA GLY A 52 -1.18 13.53 -2.25
C GLY A 52 -2.47 13.24 -3.00
N VAL A 53 -3.30 14.27 -3.15
CA VAL A 53 -4.52 14.25 -3.95
C VAL A 53 -4.34 15.20 -5.12
N ARG A 54 -4.42 14.69 -6.34
CA ARG A 54 -4.45 15.55 -7.53
C ARG A 54 -5.90 15.90 -7.83
N VAL A 55 -6.23 17.17 -7.70
CA VAL A 55 -7.51 17.69 -8.18
C VAL A 55 -7.38 17.88 -9.69
N ALA A 56 -8.04 17.02 -10.47
CA ALA A 56 -8.26 17.28 -11.88
C ALA A 56 -9.34 18.37 -11.97
N ILE A 57 -8.92 19.63 -12.05
CA ILE A 57 -9.80 20.65 -12.61
C ILE A 57 -10.07 20.22 -14.05
N MET A 58 -11.32 19.85 -14.33
CA MET A 58 -11.84 19.59 -15.67
C MET A 58 -11.67 20.90 -16.46
N GLN A 59 -10.52 21.05 -17.14
CA GLN A 59 -10.21 22.18 -18.02
C GLN A 59 -10.96 21.98 -19.34
N GLU A 60 -12.28 22.01 -19.29
CA GLU A 60 -13.10 22.02 -20.51
C GLU A 60 -13.29 23.49 -20.92
N MET A 61 -12.64 23.85 -22.04
CA MET A 61 -13.17 24.78 -23.06
C MET A 61 -13.30 26.27 -22.68
N MET A 62 -12.24 27.05 -22.90
CA MET A 62 -12.41 28.44 -23.36
C MET A 62 -11.92 28.51 -24.82
N PRO A 63 -12.81 28.70 -25.80
CA PRO A 63 -12.41 28.82 -27.19
C PRO A 63 -11.63 30.11 -27.40
N MET A 64 -10.64 30.01 -28.28
CA MET A 64 -9.96 31.13 -28.91
C MET A 64 -10.99 32.12 -29.46
N ILE A 65 -11.14 33.28 -28.84
CA ILE A 65 -11.77 34.45 -29.46
C ILE A 65 -10.67 35.47 -29.72
N HIS A 66 -10.42 35.60 -31.02
CA HIS A 66 -9.61 36.58 -31.70
C HIS A 66 -10.23 37.98 -31.55
N HIS A 67 -9.41 38.98 -31.20
CA HIS A 67 -9.46 40.32 -31.80
C HIS A 67 -8.11 41.01 -31.66
#